data_AF-A0A3G6N2Q0-F1
#
_entry.id   AF-A0A3G6N2Q0-F1
#
_cell.length_a   1.000
_cell.length_b   1.000
_cell.length_c   1.000
_cell.angle_alpha   90.00
_cell.angle_beta   90.00
_cell.angle_gamma   90.00
#
_symmetry.space_group_name_H-M   'P 1'
#
loop_
_entity.id
_entity.type
_entity.pdbx_description
1 polymer ?
#
loop_
_entity_poly.entity_id
_entity_poly.type
_entity_poly.pdbx_seq_one_letter_code
_entity_poly.pdbx_strand_id
1 'polypeptide(L)' 'MENISEIILVNNKNIILLHLESFLTDNNLTFTYKLKEGWSKMKIGKILFDKHGLNDLLKQNYQ' A
#
# COMPACT_ATOMS: atom_id res chain seq x y z
N MET A 1 -18.18 -4.82 -3.74
CA MET A 1 -18.70 -5.04 -2.36
C MET A 1 -17.66 -4.49 -1.43
N GLU A 2 -17.97 -3.41 -0.72
CA GLU A 2 -17.10 -2.86 0.32
C GLU A 2 -17.03 -3.86 1.48
N ASN A 3 -15.84 -4.06 2.03
CA ASN A 3 -15.64 -5.02 3.10
C ASN A 3 -16.23 -4.45 4.40
N ILE A 4 -17.00 -5.24 5.16
CA ILE A 4 -17.66 -4.78 6.41
C ILE A 4 -16.64 -4.17 7.39
N SER A 5 -15.41 -4.69 7.41
CA SER A 5 -14.31 -4.15 8.20
C SER A 5 -13.91 -2.73 7.80
N GLU A 6 -13.99 -2.41 6.51
CA GLU A 6 -13.64 -1.11 5.92
C GLU A 6 -14.62 -0.02 6.38
N ILE A 7 -15.91 -0.35 6.39
CA ILE A 7 -16.98 0.54 6.85
C ILE A 7 -16.82 0.85 8.35
N ILE A 8 -16.44 -0.15 9.16
CA ILE A 8 -16.24 0.03 10.61
C ILE A 8 -15.05 0.97 10.89
N LEU A 9 -13.96 0.83 10.12
CA LEU A 9 -12.77 1.67 10.24
C LEU A 9 -13.03 3.12 9.83
N VAL A 10 -13.76 3.34 8.72
CA VAL A 10 -14.06 4.68 8.20
C VAL A 10 -15.08 5.43 9.07
N ASN A 11 -15.97 4.71 9.75
CA ASN A 11 -17.01 5.33 10.59
C ASN A 11 -16.53 5.66 12.03
N ASN A 12 -15.31 5.30 12.39
CA ASN A 12 -14.74 5.65 13.69
C ASN A 12 -14.06 7.03 13.60
N LYS A 13 -14.66 8.04 14.24
CA LYS A 13 -14.16 9.43 14.23
C LYS A 13 -12.76 9.62 14.82
N ASN A 14 -12.25 8.62 15.55
CA ASN A 14 -10.91 8.66 16.15
C ASN A 14 -9.84 7.96 15.32
N ILE A 15 -10.20 7.44 14.14
CA ILE A 15 -9.27 6.78 13.23
C ILE A 15 -9.17 7.60 11.95
N ILE A 16 -7.95 7.90 11.51
CA ILE A 16 -7.67 8.47 10.19
C ILE A 16 -7.00 7.42 9.33
N LEU A 17 -7.58 7.17 8.15
CA LEU A 17 -7.02 6.25 7.17
C LEU A 17 -6.18 7.04 6.17
N LEU A 18 -4.90 6.71 6.08
CA LEU A 18 -3.95 7.35 5.19
C LEU A 18 -3.18 6.30 4.38
N HIS A 19 -2.77 6.66 3.17
CA HIS A 19 -1.80 5.92 2.38
C HIS A 19 -0.67 6.85 1.90
N LEU A 20 0.51 6.27 1.68
CA LEU A 20 1.59 6.92 0.96
C LEU A 20 1.22 7.00 -0.52
N GLU A 21 1.28 8.22 -1.06
CA GLU A 21 1.11 8.41 -2.49
C GLU A 21 2.23 7.70 -3.26
N SER A 22 1.83 6.92 -4.26
CA SER A 22 2.74 6.12 -5.07
C SER A 22 2.32 6.15 -6.53
N PHE A 23 3.29 5.98 -7.41
CA PHE A 23 3.13 6.00 -8.85
C PHE A 23 3.86 4.82 -9.49
N LEU A 24 3.37 4.40 -10.65
CA LEU A 24 4.10 3.48 -11.50
C LEU A 24 4.69 4.28 -12.66
N THR A 25 6.00 4.44 -12.67
CA THR A 25 6.76 5.18 -13.70
C THR A 25 7.81 4.25 -14.27
N ASP A 26 7.79 4.01 -15.59
CA ASP A 26 8.72 3.11 -16.27
C ASP A 26 8.80 1.71 -15.63
N ASN A 27 7.64 1.12 -15.30
CA ASN A 27 7.50 -0.15 -14.55
C ASN A 27 8.15 -0.17 -13.15
N ASN A 28 8.60 0.98 -12.64
CA ASN A 28 9.12 1.12 -11.30
C ASN A 28 8.08 1.75 -10.38
N LEU A 29 7.86 1.09 -9.25
CA LEU A 29 7.05 1.65 -8.18
C LEU A 29 7.84 2.78 -7.50
N THR A 30 7.32 3.99 -7.56
CA THR A 30 7.87 5.18 -6.91
C THR A 30 6.91 5.65 -5.82
N PHE A 31 7.48 6.20 -4.75
CA PHE A 31 6.73 6.71 -3.60
C PHE A 31 7.08 8.18 -3.43
N THR A 32 6.09 8.99 -3.06
CA THR A 32 6.35 10.33 -2.53
C THR A 32 6.27 10.29 -1.01
N TYR A 33 6.77 11.34 -0.38
CA TYR A 33 6.62 11.54 1.07
C TYR A 33 5.25 12.16 1.44
N LYS A 34 4.27 12.16 0.52
CA LYS A 34 2.95 12.72 0.75
C LYS A 34 1.98 11.64 1.22
N LEU A 35 1.25 11.95 2.29
CA LEU A 35 0.14 11.14 2.76
C LEU A 35 -1.16 11.62 2.11
N LYS A 36 -2.02 10.67 1.75
CA LYS A 36 -3.36 10.91 1.22
C LYS A 36 -4.39 10.15 2.01
N GLU A 37 -5.56 10.74 2.19
CA GLU A 37 -6.67 10.08 2.88
C GLU A 37 -7.24 8.90 2.07
N GLY A 38 -7.72 7.90 2.81
CA GLY A 38 -8.33 6.69 2.27
C GLY A 38 -7.31 5.63 1.87
N TRP A 39 -7.81 4.57 1.24
CA TRP A 39 -6.99 3.49 0.72
C TRP A 39 -6.27 3.89 -0.57
N SER A 40 -5.07 3.36 -0.77
CA SER A 40 -4.43 3.43 -2.08
C SER A 40 -5.25 2.65 -3.11
N LYS A 41 -5.54 3.30 -4.24
CA LYS A 41 -6.16 2.62 -5.40
C LYS A 41 -5.19 1.66 -6.10
N MET A 42 -3.89 1.79 -5.84
CA MET A 42 -2.85 0.98 -6.48
C MET A 42 -2.53 -0.27 -5.64
N LYS A 43 -2.59 -1.45 -6.27
CA LYS A 43 -2.26 -2.74 -5.64
C LYS A 43 -0.74 -2.96 -5.52
N ILE A 44 -0.08 -2.12 -4.73
CA ILE A 44 1.39 -2.09 -4.59
C ILE A 44 1.99 -3.44 -4.20
N GLY A 45 1.29 -4.23 -3.37
CA GLY A 45 1.77 -5.54 -2.93
C GLY A 45 1.97 -6.51 -4.09
N LYS A 46 1.05 -6.51 -5.07
CA LYS A 46 1.20 -7.33 -6.28
C LYS A 46 2.40 -6.88 -7.11
N ILE A 47 2.57 -5.57 -7.30
CA ILE A 47 3.67 -5.00 -8.09
C ILE A 47 5.02 -5.33 -7.45
N LEU A 48 5.15 -5.15 -6.13
CA LEU A 48 6.36 -5.49 -5.37
C LEU A 48 6.67 -6.98 -5.46
N PHE A 49 5.65 -7.82 -5.33
CA PHE A 49 5.81 -9.28 -5.43
C PHE A 49 6.21 -9.71 -6.83
N ASP A 50 5.57 -9.19 -7.87
CA ASP A 50 5.89 -9.53 -9.26
C ASP A 50 7.33 -9.07 -9.62
N LYS A 51 7.81 -7.96 -9.03
CA LYS A 51 9.16 -7.42 -9.30
C LYS A 51 10.27 -8.09 -8.49
N HIS A 52 10.04 -8.34 -7.21
CA HIS A 52 11.09 -8.80 -6.28
C HIS A 52 10.90 -10.24 -5.82
N GLY A 53 9.70 -10.80 -5.92
CA GLY A 53 9.37 -12.10 -5.35
C GLY A 53 9.37 -12.08 -3.81
N LEU A 54 8.59 -12.98 -3.19
CA LEU A 54 8.50 -13.07 -1.73
C LEU A 54 9.85 -13.36 -1.09
N ASN A 55 10.59 -14.32 -1.67
CA ASN A 55 11.83 -14.80 -1.11
C ASN A 55 12.92 -13.73 -1.07
N ASP A 56 13.02 -12.89 -2.11
CA ASP A 56 14.07 -11.86 -2.12
C ASP A 56 13.70 -10.65 -1.27
N LEU A 57 12.39 -10.35 -1.09
CA LEU A 57 11.92 -9.38 -0.09
C LEU A 57 12.23 -9.83 1.35
N LEU A 58 12.09 -11.13 1.65
CA LEU A 58 12.38 -11.67 2.98
C LEU A 58 13.89 -11.72 3.27
N LYS A 59 14.73 -12.04 2.27
CA LYS A 59 16.20 -12.08 2.43
C LYS A 59 16.80 -10.73 2.82
N GLN A 60 16.22 -9.60 2.40
CA GLN A 60 16.74 -8.28 2.74
C GLN A 60 16.58 -7.90 4.22
N ASN A 61 15.75 -8.61 4.98
CA ASN A 61 15.53 -8.36 6.42
C ASN A 61 16.27 -9.35 7.33
N TYR A 62 17.05 -10.27 6.77
CA TYR A 62 17.94 -11.19 7.49
C TYR A 62 19.40 -10.93 7.08
N GLN A 63 19.93 -9.76 7.42
CA GLN A 63 21.36 -9.46 7.48
C GLN A 63 21.66 -8.61 8.71
#